data_AF-A0A455ZID5-F1
#
_entry.id   AF-A0A455ZID5-F1
#
_cell.length_a   1.000
_cell.length_b   1.000
_cell.length_c   1.000
_cell.angle_alpha   90.00
_cell.angle_beta   90.00
_cell.angle_gamma   90.00
#
_symmetry.space_group_name_H-M   'P 1'
#
loop_
_entity.id
_entity.type
_entity.pdbx_description
1 polymer ?
#
loop_
_entity_poly.entity_id
_entity_poly.type
_entity_poly.pdbx_seq_one_letter_code
_entity_poly.pdbx_strand_id
1 'polypeptide(L)'
;MISNDDIGAMKIHAIFQSGKRLKDFVDMYFLLDGKTLKQYLEAYENKYSGNVFWATRSLSYFGNIEEDYSVKMVKGKEKDWEKISERLKKAVANPELRFETKPKQENKNNPLKKGRGFGR
;
A
#
# COMPACT_ATOMS: atom_id res chain seq x y z
N MET A 1 -19.30 0.19 3.45
CA MET A 1 -18.14 0.82 2.77
C MET A 1 -16.98 -0.16 2.83
N ILE A 2 -16.27 -0.38 1.74
CA ILE A 2 -15.03 -1.17 1.72
C ILE A 2 -13.93 -0.33 2.37
N SER A 3 -13.20 -0.90 3.33
CA SER A 3 -12.11 -0.21 4.02
C SER A 3 -10.85 -0.18 3.15
N ASN A 4 -9.95 0.79 3.38
CA ASN A 4 -8.66 0.82 2.66
C ASN A 4 -7.84 -0.47 2.90
N ASP A 5 -8.02 -1.11 4.04
CA ASP A 5 -7.39 -2.40 4.38
C ASP A 5 -7.88 -3.54 3.49
N ASP A 6 -9.19 -3.57 3.22
CA ASP A 6 -9.79 -4.53 2.28
C ASP A 6 -9.30 -4.33 0.85
N ILE A 7 -9.10 -3.08 0.45
CA ILE A 7 -8.56 -2.74 -0.88
C ILE A 7 -7.11 -3.20 -0.95
N GLY A 8 -6.28 -2.90 0.05
CA GLY A 8 -4.89 -3.34 0.09
C GLY A 8 -4.75 -4.86 0.08
N ALA A 9 -5.55 -5.56 0.90
CA ALA A 9 -5.61 -7.02 0.90
C ALA A 9 -5.99 -7.57 -0.49
N MET A 10 -6.98 -6.99 -1.14
CA MET A 10 -7.42 -7.40 -2.49
C MET A 10 -6.32 -7.17 -3.54
N LYS A 11 -5.56 -6.07 -3.44
CA LYS A 11 -4.45 -5.76 -4.35
C LYS A 11 -3.28 -6.72 -4.18
N ILE A 12 -2.89 -6.98 -2.93
CA ILE A 12 -1.86 -7.98 -2.62
C ILE A 12 -2.25 -9.35 -3.16
N HIS A 13 -3.51 -9.74 -2.99
CA HIS A 13 -4.02 -11.02 -3.49
C HIS A 13 -3.96 -11.10 -5.04
N ALA A 14 -4.36 -10.04 -5.75
CA ALA A 14 -4.30 -10.00 -7.21
C ALA A 14 -2.86 -10.05 -7.74
N ILE A 15 -1.94 -9.33 -7.10
CA ILE A 15 -0.51 -9.36 -7.44
C ILE A 15 0.08 -10.74 -7.16
N PHE A 16 -0.30 -11.38 -6.05
CA PHE A 16 0.15 -12.72 -5.71
C PHE A 16 -0.36 -13.80 -6.68
N GLN A 17 -1.64 -13.74 -7.08
CA GLN A 17 -2.21 -14.74 -7.99
C GLN A 17 -1.72 -14.59 -9.44
N SER A 18 -1.62 -13.35 -9.93
CA SER A 18 -1.34 -13.08 -11.33
C SER A 18 -0.04 -12.29 -11.52
N GLY A 19 0.08 -11.14 -10.85
CA GLY A 19 1.21 -10.23 -11.02
C GLY A 19 1.31 -9.60 -12.41
N LYS A 20 0.29 -9.74 -13.25
CA LYS A 20 0.28 -9.26 -14.64
C LYS A 20 -0.16 -7.81 -14.80
N ARG A 21 -0.97 -7.30 -13.87
CA ARG A 21 -1.64 -6.01 -14.00
C ARG A 21 -0.84 -4.91 -13.33
N LEU A 22 -0.23 -4.04 -14.14
CA LEU A 22 0.54 -2.89 -13.66
C LEU A 22 -0.26 -2.01 -12.68
N LYS A 23 -1.56 -1.83 -12.92
CA LYS A 23 -2.43 -1.02 -12.07
C LYS A 23 -2.45 -1.47 -10.62
N ASP A 24 -2.38 -2.77 -10.33
CA ASP A 24 -2.43 -3.25 -8.96
C ASP A 24 -1.18 -2.84 -8.17
N PHE A 25 -0.01 -2.82 -8.82
CA PHE A 25 1.23 -2.30 -8.23
C PHE A 25 1.18 -0.78 -8.00
N VAL A 26 0.60 -0.04 -8.94
CA VAL A 26 0.39 1.41 -8.81
C VAL A 26 -0.58 1.72 -7.66
N ASP A 27 -1.67 0.98 -7.55
CA ASP A 27 -2.62 1.15 -6.44
C ASP A 27 -1.94 0.84 -5.10
N MET A 28 -1.11 -0.20 -5.01
CA MET A 28 -0.32 -0.47 -3.80
C MET A 28 0.65 0.66 -3.46
N TYR A 29 1.30 1.28 -4.46
CA TYR A 29 2.17 2.44 -4.24
C TYR A 29 1.43 3.59 -3.53
N PHE A 30 0.20 3.89 -3.94
CA PHE A 30 -0.61 4.94 -3.32
C PHE A 30 -1.18 4.54 -1.96
N LEU A 31 -1.55 3.27 -1.78
CA LEU A 31 -2.02 2.77 -0.48
C LEU A 31 -0.94 2.89 0.60
N LEU A 32 0.33 2.70 0.22
CA LEU A 32 1.49 2.89 1.10
C LEU A 32 1.69 4.34 1.58
N ASP A 33 0.92 5.33 1.09
CA ASP A 33 0.89 6.69 1.66
C ASP A 33 0.09 6.73 2.98
N GLY A 34 -0.90 5.86 3.14
CA GLY A 34 -1.80 5.87 4.30
C GLY A 34 -1.38 4.93 5.43
N LYS A 35 -0.91 3.72 5.08
CA LYS A 35 -0.56 2.67 6.04
C LYS A 35 0.71 1.94 5.62
N THR A 36 1.33 1.25 6.56
CA THR A 36 2.53 0.45 6.28
C THR A 36 2.18 -0.82 5.52
N LEU A 37 3.15 -1.40 4.82
CA LEU A 37 2.93 -2.66 4.10
C LEU A 37 2.52 -3.77 5.07
N LYS A 38 3.09 -3.80 6.28
CA LYS A 38 2.73 -4.76 7.33
C LYS A 38 1.23 -4.75 7.64
N GLN A 39 0.61 -3.59 7.76
CA GLN A 39 -0.83 -3.47 8.04
C GLN A 39 -1.69 -4.07 6.91
N TYR A 40 -1.27 -3.87 5.65
CA TYR A 40 -1.96 -4.46 4.51
C TYR A 40 -1.72 -5.97 4.39
N LEU A 41 -0.54 -6.46 4.78
CA LEU A 41 -0.23 -7.89 4.84
C LEU A 41 -1.03 -8.60 5.94
N GLU A 42 -1.18 -7.98 7.11
CA GLU A 42 -2.07 -8.47 8.18
C GLU A 42 -3.52 -8.53 7.71
N ALA A 43 -4.00 -7.50 7.00
CA ALA A 43 -5.34 -7.51 6.40
C ALA A 43 -5.50 -8.61 5.33
N TYR A 44 -4.46 -8.84 4.53
CA TYR A 44 -4.42 -9.92 3.54
C TYR A 44 -4.48 -11.31 4.19
N GLU A 45 -3.67 -11.55 5.22
CA GLU A 45 -3.63 -12.80 5.96
C GLU A 45 -4.98 -13.12 6.59
N ASN A 46 -5.58 -12.13 7.27
CA ASN A 46 -6.88 -12.28 7.91
C ASN A 46 -8.00 -12.57 6.90
N LYS A 47 -7.92 -12.02 5.69
CA LYS A 47 -8.99 -12.12 4.68
C LYS A 47 -8.89 -13.36 3.79
N TYR A 48 -7.69 -13.77 3.43
CA TYR A 48 -7.46 -14.82 2.44
C TYR A 48 -6.75 -16.05 3.02
N SER A 49 -6.34 -16.03 4.30
CA SER A 49 -5.52 -17.07 4.94
C SER A 49 -4.30 -17.46 4.08
N GLY A 50 -3.80 -16.49 3.32
CA GLY A 50 -2.75 -16.70 2.32
C GLY A 50 -1.36 -16.57 2.94
N ASN A 51 -0.38 -17.19 2.30
CA ASN A 51 1.00 -17.12 2.78
C ASN A 51 1.58 -15.70 2.58
N VAL A 52 1.75 -14.97 3.69
CA VAL A 52 2.26 -13.59 3.74
C VAL A 52 3.66 -13.47 3.13
N PHE A 53 4.54 -14.45 3.36
CA PHE A 53 5.90 -14.42 2.84
C PHE A 53 5.93 -14.39 1.31
N TRP A 54 5.17 -15.28 0.67
CA TRP A 54 5.08 -15.33 -0.79
C TRP A 54 4.34 -14.12 -1.38
N ALA A 55 3.28 -13.66 -0.71
CA ALA A 55 2.57 -12.43 -1.11
C ALA A 55 3.45 -11.18 -0.98
N THR A 56 4.33 -11.13 0.01
CA THR A 56 5.31 -10.05 0.14
C THR A 56 6.33 -10.10 -0.99
N ARG A 57 6.80 -11.30 -1.35
CA ARG A 57 7.77 -11.46 -2.44
C ARG A 57 7.20 -11.02 -3.79
N SER A 58 5.93 -11.33 -4.08
CA SER A 58 5.29 -10.97 -5.36
C SER A 58 5.22 -9.45 -5.59
N LEU A 59 5.13 -8.64 -4.53
CA LEU A 59 5.12 -7.17 -4.63
C LEU A 59 6.42 -6.57 -5.19
N SER A 60 7.52 -7.33 -5.15
CA SER A 60 8.83 -6.93 -5.68
C SER A 60 9.18 -7.59 -7.01
N TYR A 61 8.31 -8.46 -7.52
CA TYR A 61 8.51 -9.20 -8.75
C TYR A 61 7.67 -8.62 -9.88
N PHE A 62 8.35 -8.01 -10.86
CA PHE A 62 7.69 -7.30 -11.97
C PHE A 62 7.80 -8.04 -13.31
N GLY A 63 8.41 -9.22 -13.34
CA GLY A 63 8.69 -9.96 -14.58
C GLY A 63 7.46 -10.50 -15.30
N ASN A 64 6.33 -10.61 -14.58
CA ASN A 64 5.06 -11.09 -15.16
C ASN A 64 4.16 -9.97 -15.69
N ILE A 65 4.55 -8.70 -15.58
CA ILE A 65 3.70 -7.60 -16.02
C ILE A 65 3.60 -7.64 -17.55
N GLU A 66 2.40 -7.85 -18.07
CA GLU A 66 2.16 -7.89 -19.50
C GLU A 66 1.92 -6.47 -20.04
N GLU A 67 2.44 -6.18 -21.23
CA GLU A 67 2.31 -4.87 -21.88
C GLU A 67 0.84 -4.49 -22.14
N ASP A 68 -0.03 -5.46 -22.43
CA ASP A 68 -1.46 -5.22 -22.63
C ASP A 68 -2.16 -4.69 -21.37
N TYR A 69 -1.67 -5.08 -20.19
CA TYR A 69 -2.14 -4.56 -18.90
C TYR A 69 -1.32 -3.39 -18.39
N SER A 70 -0.19 -3.08 -19.03
CA SER A 70 0.53 -1.85 -18.77
C SER A 70 -0.40 -0.71 -19.20
N VAL A 71 -0.95 0.01 -18.22
CA VAL A 71 -1.60 1.29 -18.48
C VAL A 71 -0.59 2.05 -19.31
N LYS A 72 -0.93 2.45 -20.55
CA LYS A 72 -0.08 3.26 -21.43
C LYS A 72 0.39 4.45 -20.60
N MET A 73 1.54 4.30 -19.93
CA MET A 73 2.12 5.39 -19.16
C MET A 73 2.34 6.44 -20.21
N VAL A 74 1.74 7.62 -20.02
CA VAL A 74 1.85 8.72 -20.98
C VAL A 74 3.33 8.85 -21.32
N LYS A 75 3.69 8.75 -22.62
CA LYS A 75 5.08 8.80 -23.08
C LYS A 75 5.81 9.95 -22.35
N GLY A 76 6.85 9.62 -21.58
CA GLY A 76 7.58 10.56 -20.72
C GLY A 76 7.39 10.35 -19.20
N LYS A 77 6.51 9.44 -18.76
CA LYS A 77 6.32 9.08 -17.34
C LYS A 77 7.10 7.84 -16.89
N GLU A 78 8.12 7.41 -17.64
CA GLU A 78 8.99 6.28 -17.24
C GLU A 78 9.62 6.48 -15.85
N LYS A 79 9.97 7.73 -15.53
CA LYS A 79 10.44 8.12 -14.19
C LYS A 79 9.42 7.87 -13.07
N ASP A 80 8.13 7.75 -13.38
CA ASP A 80 7.10 7.40 -12.40
C ASP A 80 7.15 5.91 -12.08
N TRP A 81 7.40 5.04 -13.07
CA TRP A 81 7.53 3.60 -12.84
C TRP A 81 8.76 3.24 -11.99
N GLU A 82 9.91 3.86 -12.27
CA GLU A 82 11.11 3.66 -11.45
C GLU A 82 10.83 3.98 -9.98
N LYS A 83 10.19 5.12 -9.70
CA LYS A 83 9.76 5.51 -8.34
C LYS A 83 8.79 4.50 -7.71
N ILE A 84 7.83 4.02 -8.48
CA ILE A 84 6.84 3.03 -8.00
C ILE A 84 7.56 1.75 -7.60
N SER A 85 8.36 1.20 -8.51
CA SER A 85 9.08 -0.06 -8.30
C SER A 85 10.07 0.04 -7.14
N GLU A 86 10.79 1.15 -7.01
CA GLU A 86 11.74 1.38 -5.92
C GLU A 86 11.03 1.46 -4.57
N ARG A 87 9.90 2.19 -4.49
CA ARG A 87 9.11 2.30 -3.26
C ARG A 87 8.58 0.93 -2.82
N LEU A 88 8.05 0.14 -3.76
CA LEU A 88 7.56 -1.21 -3.47
C LEU A 88 8.69 -2.12 -2.96
N LYS A 89 9.87 -2.08 -3.57
CA LYS A 89 11.06 -2.82 -3.09
C LYS A 89 11.46 -2.38 -1.67
N LYS A 90 11.45 -1.08 -1.39
CA LYS A 90 11.71 -0.55 -0.03
C LYS A 90 10.68 -1.04 0.98
N ALA A 91 9.41 -1.07 0.59
CA ALA A 91 8.32 -1.56 1.44
C ALA A 91 8.47 -3.06 1.72
N VAL A 92 8.84 -3.85 0.71
CA VAL A 92 9.13 -5.29 0.87
C VAL A 92 10.34 -5.53 1.77
N ALA A 93 11.40 -4.74 1.61
CA ALA A 93 12.61 -4.85 2.44
C ALA A 93 12.36 -4.43 3.90
N ASN A 94 11.49 -3.44 4.12
CA ASN A 94 11.08 -3.00 5.45
C ASN A 94 9.55 -2.76 5.49
N PRO A 95 8.75 -3.79 5.83
CA PRO A 95 7.29 -3.69 5.83
C PRO A 95 6.71 -2.68 6.83
N GLU A 96 7.49 -2.26 7.82
CA GLU A 96 7.10 -1.26 8.81
C GLU A 96 7.40 0.17 8.36
N LEU A 97 8.10 0.33 7.23
CA LEU A 97 8.46 1.63 6.68
C LEU A 97 7.20 2.44 6.33
N ARG A 98 7.14 3.67 6.86
CA ARG A 98 6.15 4.67 6.47
C ARG A 98 6.72 5.54 5.37
N PHE A 99 5.93 5.69 4.32
CA PHE A 99 6.23 6.58 3.22
C PHE A 99 5.33 7.79 3.37
N GLU A 100 5.75 8.72 4.22
CA GLU A 100 5.00 9.95 4.45
C GLU A 100 4.99 10.77 3.16
N THR A 101 3.81 10.92 2.56
CA THR A 101 3.52 12.06 1.69
C THR A 101 2.69 13.06 2.51
N LYS A 102 3.08 14.35 2.41
CA LYS A 102 2.61 15.48 3.21
C LYS A 102 1.15 15.36 3.70
N PRO A 103 0.86 15.76 4.95
CA PRO A 103 -0.41 15.49 5.60
C PRO A 103 -1.55 16.11 4.80
N LYS A 104 -2.44 15.27 4.27
CA LYS A 104 -3.78 15.71 3.90
C LYS A 104 -4.55 15.82 5.22
N GLN A 105 -4.69 17.06 5.68
CA GLN A 105 -5.41 17.50 6.87
C GLN A 105 -6.51 16.52 7.31
N GLU A 106 -6.29 15.82 8.43
CA GLU A 106 -7.39 15.17 9.14
C GLU A 106 -8.00 16.20 10.09
N ASN A 107 -8.94 16.96 9.52
CA ASN A 107 -9.86 17.78 10.29
C ASN A 107 -10.91 16.84 10.91
N LYS A 108 -10.69 16.39 12.15
CA LYS A 108 -11.76 15.85 13.01
C LYS A 108 -11.61 16.38 14.43
N ASN A 109 -12.44 17.39 14.69
CA ASN A 109 -12.87 17.87 15.99
C ASN A 109 -13.03 16.74 17.01
N ASN A 110 -12.21 16.74 18.07
CA ASN A 110 -12.64 16.26 19.37
C ASN A 110 -11.81 16.90 20.49
N PRO A 111 -12.28 17.96 21.16
CA PRO A 111 -11.69 18.30 22.45
C PRO A 111 -12.23 17.30 23.48
N LEU A 112 -11.44 16.25 23.78
CA LEU A 112 -11.59 15.58 25.08
C LEU A 112 -11.17 16.59 26.16
N LYS A 113 -12.15 17.36 26.66
CA LYS A 113 -12.03 18.03 27.96
C LYS A 113 -11.93 16.95 29.03
N LYS A 114 -10.73 16.59 29.44
CA LYS A 114 -10.50 15.93 30.73
C LYS A 114 -9.92 16.97 31.68
N GLY A 115 -10.81 17.66 32.39
CA GLY A 115 -10.44 18.56 33.47
C GLY A 115 -9.69 17.76 34.54
N ARG A 116 -8.40 18.05 34.67
CA ARG A 116 -7.61 17.77 35.87
C ARG A 116 -6.84 19.03 36.22
N GLY A 117 -7.39 19.75 37.18
CA GLY A 117 -6.73 20.85 37.88
C GLY A 117 -7.04 20.70 39.36
N PHE A 118 -6.23 19.91 40.05
CA PHE A 118 -5.97 20.14 41.47
C PHE A 118 -5.18 21.45 41.55
N GLY A 119 -5.65 22.40 42.33
CA GLY A 119 -5.01 23.71 42.45
C GLY A 119 -5.57 24.52 43.61
N ARG A 120 -5.02 24.21 44.80
CA ARG A 120 -4.98 24.97 46.05
C ARG A 120 -6.30 25.24 46.78
#